data_AF-A0A2V6G2R3-F1
#
_entry.id   AF-A0A2V6G2R3-F1
#
_cell.length_a   1.000
_cell.length_b   1.000
_cell.length_c   1.000
_cell.angle_alpha   90.00
_cell.angle_beta   90.00
_cell.angle_gamma   90.00
#
_symmetry.space_group_name_H-M   'P 1'
#
loop_
_entity.id
_entity.type
_entity.pdbx_description
1 polymer ?
#
loop_
_entity_poly.entity_id
_entity_poly.type
_entity_poly.pdbx_seq_one_letter_code
_entity_poly.pdbx_strand_id
1 'polypeptide(L)'
;MKWRVVFARTAEKELAKLASDIQLRIGKTIRSLEDDTFRAGTKRLKGREEFRIRVGDCRVLYTVQHDASSDNFSHRAPSRSLSLK
;
A
#
# COMPACT_ATOMS: atom_id res chain seq x y z
N MET A 1 11.38 3.51 10.87
CA MET A 1 9.94 3.54 11.20
C MET A 1 9.21 2.88 10.05
N LYS A 2 8.44 1.80 10.27
CA LYS A 2 7.80 1.04 9.19
C LYS A 2 6.31 1.32 9.10
N TRP A 3 5.80 1.42 7.88
CA TRP A 3 4.37 1.50 7.60
C TRP A 3 3.75 0.10 7.64
N ARG A 4 2.56 -0.04 8.21
CA ARG A 4 1.80 -1.28 8.13
C ARG A 4 1.11 -1.36 6.78
N VAL A 5 1.43 -2.37 5.98
CA VAL A 5 0.69 -2.63 4.75
C VAL A 5 -0.58 -3.43 5.06
N VAL A 6 -1.70 -3.00 4.51
CA VAL A 6 -3.02 -3.63 4.59
C VAL A 6 -3.53 -3.86 3.18
N PHE A 7 -3.89 -5.10 2.86
CA PHE A 7 -4.46 -5.44 1.57
C PHE A 7 -5.98 -5.42 1.65
N ALA A 8 -6.65 -4.80 0.68
CA ALA A 8 -8.06 -5.07 0.47
C ALA A 8 -8.25 -6.54 0.09
N ARG A 9 -9.35 -7.15 0.53
CA ARG A 9 -9.68 -8.54 0.16
C ARG A 9 -9.75 -8.74 -1.35
N THR A 10 -10.13 -7.71 -2.11
CA THR A 10 -10.09 -7.70 -3.56
C THR A 10 -8.66 -7.73 -4.09
N ALA A 11 -7.77 -6.90 -3.54
CA ALA A 11 -6.37 -6.84 -3.94
C ALA A 11 -5.64 -8.17 -3.67
N GLU A 12 -5.92 -8.84 -2.55
CA GLU A 12 -5.37 -10.16 -2.23
C GLU A 12 -5.82 -11.22 -3.25
N LYS A 13 -7.11 -11.25 -3.60
CA LYS A 13 -7.64 -12.16 -4.62
C LYS A 13 -7.06 -11.89 -6.00
N GLU A 14 -6.92 -10.62 -6.37
CA GLU A 14 -6.31 -10.23 -7.65
C GLU A 14 -4.83 -10.64 -7.68
N LEU A 15 -4.07 -10.41 -6.60
CA LEU A 15 -2.69 -10.84 -6.48
C LEU A 15 -2.54 -12.37 -6.60
N ALA A 16 -3.43 -13.12 -5.94
CA ALA A 16 -3.42 -14.59 -5.97
C ALA A 16 -3.69 -15.17 -7.38
N LYS A 17 -4.37 -14.42 -8.27
CA LYS A 17 -4.60 -14.83 -9.67
C LYS A 17 -3.38 -14.64 -10.56
N LEU A 18 -2.40 -13.83 -10.14
CA LEU A 18 -1.22 -13.52 -10.95
C LEU A 18 -0.21 -14.67 -10.89
N ALA A 19 0.68 -14.74 -11.88
CA ALA A 19 1.78 -15.71 -11.88
C ALA A 19 2.73 -15.47 -10.69
N SER A 20 3.39 -16.54 -10.23
CA SER A 20 4.24 -16.51 -9.03
C SER A 20 5.40 -15.49 -9.13
N ASP A 21 5.95 -15.29 -10.32
CA ASP A 21 7.00 -14.30 -10.56
C ASP A 21 6.49 -12.86 -10.38
N ILE A 22 5.25 -12.59 -10.80
CA ILE A 22 4.59 -11.29 -10.65
C ILE A 22 4.27 -11.06 -9.17
N GLN A 23 3.75 -12.07 -8.47
CA GLN A 23 3.49 -12.00 -7.03
C GLN A 23 4.75 -11.64 -6.24
N LEU A 24 5.88 -12.30 -6.56
CA LEU A 24 7.18 -12.00 -5.95
C LEU A 24 7.65 -10.56 -6.23
N ARG A 25 7.49 -10.07 -7.46
CA ARG A 25 7.85 -8.68 -7.83
C ARG A 25 7.00 -7.66 -7.08
N ILE A 26 5.68 -7.90 -7.00
CA ILE A 26 4.75 -7.04 -6.27
C ILE A 26 5.11 -7.05 -4.78
N GLY A 27 5.32 -8.22 -4.18
CA GLY A 27 5.71 -8.36 -2.78
C GLY A 27 7.01 -7.62 -2.43
N LYS A 28 8.04 -7.71 -3.28
CA LYS A 28 9.29 -6.94 -3.12
C LYS A 28 9.05 -5.43 -3.18
N THR A 29 8.18 -4.99 -4.09
CA THR A 29 7.84 -3.57 -4.22
C THR A 29 7.11 -3.09 -2.98
N ILE A 30 6.10 -3.82 -2.51
CA ILE A 30 5.32 -3.50 -1.32
C ILE A 30 6.20 -3.44 -0.08
N ARG A 31 7.10 -4.42 0.10
CA ARG A 31 8.06 -4.42 1.20
C ARG A 31 8.98 -3.19 1.17
N SER A 32 9.28 -2.68 -0.01
CA SER A 32 10.02 -1.43 -0.16
C SER A 32 9.18 -0.21 0.23
N LEU A 33 7.85 -0.25 0.04
CA LEU A 33 6.92 0.81 0.46
C LEU A 33 6.76 0.89 1.99
N GLU A 34 6.99 -0.20 2.72
CA GLU A 34 7.01 -0.19 4.19
C GLU A 34 8.10 0.71 4.76
N ASP A 35 9.25 0.75 4.09
CA ASP A 35 10.41 1.58 4.45
C ASP A 35 10.35 2.96 3.79
N ASP A 36 9.98 3.03 2.50
CA ASP A 36 9.84 4.28 1.74
C ASP A 36 8.52 4.31 0.95
N THR A 37 7.53 4.97 1.55
CA THR A 37 6.16 5.08 1.03
C THR A 37 6.06 5.82 -0.30
N PHE A 38 7.05 6.64 -0.66
CA PHE A 38 7.06 7.50 -1.84
C PHE A 38 8.19 7.18 -2.81
N ARG A 39 8.68 5.94 -2.78
CA ARG A 39 9.77 5.48 -3.63
C ARG A 39 9.53 5.77 -5.12
N ALA A 40 10.63 5.87 -5.87
CA ALA A 40 10.64 6.07 -7.32
C ALA A 40 9.68 5.12 -8.06
N GLY A 41 8.85 5.69 -8.92
CA GLY A 41 7.80 4.97 -9.67
C GLY A 41 6.39 5.20 -9.13
N THR A 42 6.26 5.73 -7.91
CA THR A 42 4.99 6.19 -7.37
C THR A 42 4.57 7.51 -8.00
N LYS A 43 3.32 7.56 -8.49
CA LYS A 43 2.67 8.80 -8.92
C LYS A 43 1.37 8.99 -8.15
N ARG A 44 1.19 10.16 -7.56
CA ARG A 44 -0.10 10.58 -7.00
C ARG A 44 -1.11 10.76 -8.13
N LEU A 45 -2.31 10.23 -7.94
CA LEU A 45 -3.41 10.46 -8.86
C LEU A 45 -3.99 11.86 -8.64
N LYS A 46 -4.24 12.59 -9.73
CA LYS A 46 -4.86 13.93 -9.65
C LYS A 46 -6.27 13.81 -9.06
N GLY A 47 -6.60 14.67 -8.11
CA GLY A 47 -7.94 14.78 -7.51
C GLY A 47 -8.23 13.84 -6.33
N ARG A 48 -7.25 13.06 -5.85
CA ARG A 48 -7.43 12.14 -4.70
C ARG A 48 -6.12 11.87 -3.96
N GLU A 49 -6.21 11.41 -2.72
CA GLU A 49 -5.06 10.94 -1.91
C GLU A 49 -4.70 9.48 -2.20
N GLU A 50 -4.80 9.10 -3.48
CA GLU A 50 -4.38 7.79 -3.98
C GLU A 50 -3.09 7.92 -4.78
N PHE A 51 -2.29 6.88 -4.67
CA PHE A 51 -1.01 6.71 -5.33
C PHE A 51 -1.06 5.48 -6.22
N ARG A 52 -0.29 5.53 -7.31
CA ARG A 52 -0.13 4.42 -8.25
C ARG A 52 1.35 4.12 -8.42
N ILE A 53 1.71 2.85 -8.26
CA ILE A 53 3.02 2.33 -8.65
C ILE A 53 2.84 1.28 -9.74
N ARG A 54 3.75 1.27 -10.73
CA ARG A 54 3.77 0.28 -11.80
C ARG A 54 4.85 -0.75 -11.50
N VAL A 55 4.47 -2.02 -11.47
CA VAL A 55 5.37 -3.16 -11.21
C VAL A 55 5.32 -4.06 -12.44
N GLY A 56 6.23 -3.85 -13.38
CA GLY A 56 6.15 -4.47 -14.71
C GLY A 56 4.88 -4.04 -15.43
N ASP A 57 3.97 -4.98 -15.68
CA ASP A 57 2.68 -4.75 -16.34
C ASP A 57 1.51 -4.54 -15.38
N CYS A 58 1.72 -4.80 -14.09
CA CYS A 58 0.70 -4.59 -13.07
C CYS A 58 0.69 -3.14 -12.57
N ARG A 59 -0.51 -2.63 -12.29
CA ARG A 59 -0.73 -1.33 -11.65
C ARG A 59 -1.22 -1.58 -10.23
N VAL A 60 -0.45 -1.13 -9.26
CA VAL A 60 -0.83 -1.22 -7.85
C VAL A 60 -1.30 0.16 -7.40
N LEU A 61 -2.53 0.23 -6.90
CA LEU A 61 -3.10 1.42 -6.31
C LEU A 61 -3.00 1.33 -4.80
N TYR A 62 -2.58 2.42 -4.16
CA TYR A 62 -2.52 2.46 -2.71
C TYR A 62 -2.81 3.84 -2.15
N THR A 63 -3.32 3.89 -0.92
CA THR A 63 -3.45 5.11 -0.13
C THR A 63 -2.52 5.06 1.08
N VAL A 64 -2.04 6.23 1.49
CA VAL A 64 -1.26 6.39 2.73
C VAL A 64 -2.21 7.01 3.76
N GLN A 65 -2.48 6.32 4.86
CA GLN A 65 -3.26 6.87 5.96
C GLN A 65 -2.33 7.21 7.11
N HIS A 66 -2.29 8.50 7.44
CA HIS A 66 -1.65 8.98 8.65
C HIS A 66 -2.72 9.21 9.70
N ASP A 67 -2.84 8.27 10.65
CA ASP A 67 -3.69 8.47 11.80
C ASP A 67 -3.03 9.50 12.71
N ALA A 68 -3.37 10.76 12.49
CA ALA A 68 -3.06 11.86 13.39
C ALA A 68 -4.38 12.35 14.00
N SER A 69 -4.53 12.03 15.28
CA SER A 69 -5.43 12.63 16.27
C SER A 69 -6.88 12.10 16.36
N SER A 70 -7.09 11.40 17.47
CA SER A 70 -8.01 11.75 18.57
C SER A 70 -9.37 11.06 18.68
N ASP A 71 -9.51 10.42 19.84
CA ASP A 71 -10.72 10.30 20.68
C ASP A 71 -11.89 9.46 20.15
N ASN A 72 -11.92 8.16 20.48
CA ASN A 72 -12.60 7.66 21.67
C ASN A 72 -12.46 6.12 21.72
N PHE A 73 -12.13 5.58 22.90
CA PHE A 73 -12.03 4.15 23.24
C PHE A 73 -10.92 3.28 22.62
N SER A 74 -10.11 2.71 23.53
CA SER A 74 -9.15 1.59 23.39
C SER A 74 -7.77 1.85 22.76
N HIS A 75 -6.80 2.16 23.63
CA HIS A 75 -5.37 1.79 23.58
C HIS A 75 -4.76 1.37 22.22
N ARG A 76 -4.82 2.19 21.17
CA ARG A 76 -4.10 1.90 19.92
C ARG A 76 -3.17 3.05 19.55
N ALA A 77 -1.87 2.73 19.51
CA ALA A 77 -0.83 3.63 19.03
C ALA A 77 -1.16 4.16 17.61
N PRO A 78 -0.70 5.38 17.23
CA PRO A 78 -0.92 5.93 15.90
C PRO A 78 -0.44 4.93 14.84
N SER A 79 -1.37 4.44 14.03
CA SER A 79 -1.10 3.36 13.08
C SER A 79 -0.99 3.92 11.67
N ARG A 80 0.25 4.19 11.28
CA ARG A 80 0.66 4.49 9.91
C ARG A 80 0.37 3.27 9.02
N SER A 81 -0.61 3.39 8.13
CA SER A 81 -1.04 2.26 7.28
C SER A 81 -1.04 2.60 5.79
N LEU A 82 -0.74 1.57 4.98
CA LEU A 82 -0.81 1.59 3.53
C LEU A 82 -1.94 0.68 3.09
N SER A 83 -2.99 1.20 2.46
CA SER A 83 -4.08 0.35 1.95
C SER A 83 -3.88 0.08 0.46
N LEU A 84 -3.70 -1.17 0.06
CA LEU A 84 -3.67 -1.59 -1.34
C LEU A 84 -5.07 -1.94 -1.84
N LYS A 85 -5.42 -1.42 -3.03
CA LYS A 85 -6.70 -1.65 -3.70
C LYS A 85 -6.52 -2.38 -5.02
#